data_AF-A0A2S5D2F4-F1
#
_entry.id   AF-A0A2S5D2F4-F1
#
_cell.length_a   1.000
_cell.length_b   1.000
_cell.length_c   1.000
_cell.angle_alpha   90.00
_cell.angle_beta   90.00
_cell.angle_gamma   90.00
#
_symmetry.space_group_name_H-M   'P 1'
#
loop_
_entity.id
_entity.type
_entity.pdbx_description
1 polymer ?
#
loop_
_entity_poly.entity_id
_entity_poly.type
_entity_poly.pdbx_seq_one_letter_code
_entity_poly.pdbx_strand_id
1 'polypeptide(L)'
;MSNQPIVSWYEGTNELSKQVNYTVNYDTVDAASRSETKIFYIWNNRGGATDAPKMEEVTFTTRDRSGGTGDSDGMVVEAVKNNWFHVRVDSLSESRFLPVGKGGNPLNPSGTKDLGTNGTTTNINASTAQVWSAETAMTLDAYVQPTSSNDYIYKVTKAGTTGITQPSWPTVEGNPIMDGTVEYIAIKINKTPKAKEILGLANATNAEGTNADLAGGNFVKISVYADVPMDASAGKNLLMQRVSYRYV
;
A
#
# COMPACT_ATOMS: atom_id res chain seq x y z
N MET A 1 7.82 -9.44 18.67
CA MET A 1 6.49 -9.64 18.06
C MET A 1 6.64 -9.35 16.58
N SER A 2 6.24 -10.25 15.69
CA SER A 2 6.28 -9.98 14.24
C SER A 2 5.33 -8.83 13.96
N ASN A 3 5.86 -7.67 13.55
CA ASN A 3 5.05 -6.52 13.16
C ASN A 3 4.14 -6.94 12.02
N GLN A 4 2.84 -6.71 12.09
CA GLN A 4 1.93 -6.95 10.96
C GLN A 4 1.89 -5.70 10.06
N PRO A 5 1.45 -5.81 8.79
CA PRO A 5 1.14 -4.64 7.99
C PRO A 5 0.19 -3.68 8.72
N ILE A 6 0.45 -2.38 8.60
CA ILE A 6 -0.32 -1.34 9.29
C ILE A 6 -1.26 -0.69 8.26
N VAL A 7 -2.44 -1.29 8.11
CA VAL A 7 -3.40 -0.90 7.08
C VAL A 7 -4.22 0.31 7.51
N SER A 8 -4.31 1.31 6.63
CA SER A 8 -5.21 2.48 6.82
C SER A 8 -5.81 2.92 5.50
N TRP A 9 -6.98 3.55 5.57
CA TRP A 9 -7.76 3.98 4.40
C TRP A 9 -7.99 5.48 4.44
N TYR A 10 -7.95 6.13 3.28
CA TYR A 10 -8.23 7.56 3.14
C TYR A 10 -9.15 7.79 1.97
N GLU A 11 -10.17 8.62 2.14
CA GLU A 11 -11.16 8.92 1.09
C GLU A 11 -10.84 10.23 0.38
N GLY A 12 -10.84 10.20 -0.96
CA GLY A 12 -10.67 11.37 -1.82
C GLY A 12 -9.22 11.84 -1.97
N THR A 13 -8.49 12.03 -0.86
CA THR A 13 -7.09 12.48 -0.83
C THR A 13 -6.25 11.68 0.18
N ASN A 14 -4.93 11.90 0.18
CA ASN A 14 -3.99 11.29 1.12
C ASN A 14 -3.84 12.06 2.45
N GLU A 15 -4.65 13.10 2.68
CA GLU A 15 -4.63 13.87 3.93
C GLU A 15 -5.01 12.98 5.13
N LEU A 16 -4.30 13.12 6.24
CA LEU A 16 -4.56 12.39 7.48
C LEU A 16 -5.99 12.61 7.99
N SER A 17 -6.54 13.82 7.78
CA SER A 17 -7.92 14.18 8.14
C SER A 17 -8.99 13.39 7.37
N LYS A 18 -8.62 12.78 6.23
CA LYS A 18 -9.49 11.95 5.40
C LYS A 18 -9.44 10.48 5.75
N GLN A 19 -8.76 10.12 6.85
CA GLN A 19 -8.71 8.74 7.30
C GLN A 19 -10.12 8.21 7.55
N VAL A 20 -10.43 7.08 6.93
CA VAL A 20 -11.72 6.42 7.07
C VAL A 20 -11.67 5.48 8.26
N ASN A 21 -12.20 5.95 9.39
CA ASN A 21 -12.31 5.19 10.65
C ASN A 21 -13.77 4.78 10.94
N TYR A 22 -14.59 4.68 9.89
CA TYR A 22 -16.03 4.48 9.96
C TYR A 22 -16.50 3.59 8.80
N THR A 23 -17.75 3.14 8.88
CA THR A 23 -18.41 2.36 7.82
C THR A 23 -18.61 3.23 6.59
N VAL A 24 -18.07 2.83 5.43
CA VAL A 24 -18.25 3.55 4.17
C VAL A 24 -19.73 3.54 3.78
N ASN A 25 -20.28 4.72 3.54
CA ASN A 25 -21.66 4.94 3.14
C ASN A 25 -21.71 5.56 1.74
N TYR A 26 -22.46 4.95 0.83
CA TYR A 26 -22.71 5.45 -0.54
C TYR A 26 -24.02 6.22 -0.65
N ASP A 27 -24.62 6.57 0.50
CA ASP A 27 -25.90 7.26 0.61
C ASP A 27 -27.05 6.51 -0.09
N THR A 28 -28.16 7.20 -0.30
CA THR A 28 -29.27 6.66 -1.07
C THR A 28 -28.96 6.80 -2.56
N VAL A 29 -29.05 5.70 -3.29
CA VAL A 29 -28.84 5.63 -4.74
C VAL A 29 -30.13 5.12 -5.35
N ASP A 30 -30.67 5.83 -6.34
CA ASP A 30 -31.92 5.46 -6.98
C ASP A 30 -31.76 4.18 -7.80
N ALA A 31 -32.84 3.43 -7.95
CA ALA A 31 -32.85 2.27 -8.83
C ALA A 31 -32.56 2.66 -10.28
N ALA A 32 -31.94 1.74 -11.03
CA ALA A 32 -31.46 1.98 -12.39
C ALA A 32 -30.47 3.16 -12.50
N SER A 33 -29.66 3.39 -11.47
CA SER A 33 -28.68 4.48 -11.42
C SER A 33 -27.37 4.06 -10.75
N ARG A 34 -26.37 4.94 -10.84
CA ARG A 34 -25.06 4.74 -10.23
C ARG A 34 -24.84 5.73 -9.10
N SER A 35 -24.18 5.27 -8.04
CA SER A 35 -23.67 6.17 -7.00
C SER A 35 -22.60 7.10 -7.55
N GLU A 36 -22.26 8.13 -6.78
CA GLU A 36 -20.99 8.82 -6.98
C GLU A 36 -19.82 7.83 -6.87
N THR A 37 -18.77 8.08 -7.65
CA THR A 37 -17.53 7.32 -7.55
C THR A 37 -16.71 7.85 -6.40
N LYS A 38 -16.47 7.01 -5.39
CA LYS A 38 -15.55 7.30 -4.30
C LYS A 38 -14.15 6.85 -4.65
N ILE A 39 -13.18 7.64 -4.22
CA ILE A 39 -11.75 7.33 -4.38
C ILE A 39 -11.20 6.93 -3.03
N PHE A 40 -10.47 5.82 -2.96
CA PHE A 40 -9.78 5.40 -1.75
C PHE A 40 -8.29 5.24 -1.98
N TYR A 41 -7.52 5.66 -0.99
CA TYR A 41 -6.11 5.37 -0.83
C TYR A 41 -5.96 4.36 0.29
N ILE A 42 -5.53 3.15 -0.04
CA ILE A 42 -5.33 2.07 0.93
C ILE A 42 -3.83 1.96 1.15
N TRP A 43 -3.40 2.30 2.36
CA TRP A 43 -2.01 2.34 2.76
C TRP A 43 -1.59 1.11 3.54
N ASN A 44 -0.30 0.81 3.44
CA ASN A 44 0.45 0.06 4.44
C ASN A 44 1.54 0.99 5.02
N ASN A 45 1.50 1.19 6.34
CA ASN A 45 2.50 1.95 7.09
C ASN A 45 2.58 3.47 6.76
N ARG A 46 1.45 4.17 6.56
CA ARG A 46 1.48 5.62 6.31
C ARG A 46 2.13 6.39 7.46
N GLY A 47 3.18 7.14 7.18
CA GLY A 47 3.90 7.94 8.18
C GLY A 47 4.67 7.12 9.22
N GLY A 48 4.90 5.83 8.98
CA GLY A 48 5.62 4.96 9.91
C GLY A 48 7.12 5.26 9.94
N ALA A 49 7.71 5.29 11.14
CA ALA A 49 9.13 5.55 11.35
C ALA A 49 10.03 4.33 11.07
N THR A 50 9.46 3.12 11.07
CA THR A 50 10.14 1.86 10.82
C THR A 50 9.40 1.07 9.75
N ASP A 51 10.11 0.20 9.04
CA ASP A 51 9.50 -0.71 8.07
C ASP A 51 8.51 -1.66 8.75
N ALA A 52 7.38 -1.89 8.07
CA ALA A 52 6.43 -2.96 8.33
C ALA A 52 6.51 -3.99 7.20
N PRO A 53 6.12 -5.26 7.45
CA PRO A 53 5.99 -6.25 6.39
C PRO A 53 5.17 -5.75 5.22
N LYS A 54 5.57 -6.16 4.02
CA LYS A 54 4.78 -5.86 2.82
C LYS A 54 3.51 -6.70 2.82
N MET A 55 2.49 -6.18 2.16
CA MET A 55 1.29 -6.92 1.83
C MET A 55 1.49 -7.58 0.46
N GLU A 56 1.14 -8.85 0.35
CA GLU A 56 1.17 -9.64 -0.89
C GLU A 56 -0.20 -10.26 -1.15
N GLU A 57 -0.44 -10.66 -2.42
CA GLU A 57 -1.72 -11.21 -2.87
C GLU A 57 -2.90 -10.31 -2.48
N VAL A 58 -2.69 -8.99 -2.58
CA VAL A 58 -3.66 -8.02 -2.08
C VAL A 58 -4.90 -8.04 -2.95
N THR A 59 -6.06 -8.21 -2.31
CA THR A 59 -7.37 -8.24 -2.98
C THR A 59 -8.40 -7.40 -2.26
N PHE A 60 -9.33 -6.84 -3.02
CA PHE A 60 -10.50 -6.12 -2.56
C PHE A 60 -11.78 -6.88 -2.90
N THR A 61 -12.73 -6.85 -1.98
CA THR A 61 -14.12 -7.27 -2.21
C THR A 61 -15.03 -6.57 -1.22
N THR A 62 -16.33 -6.60 -1.48
CA THR A 62 -17.34 -6.09 -0.54
C THR A 62 -17.96 -7.23 0.26
N ARG A 63 -18.33 -6.92 1.50
CA ARG A 63 -18.99 -7.83 2.44
C ARG A 63 -20.06 -7.06 3.20
N ASP A 64 -21.07 -7.79 3.68
CA ASP A 64 -22.08 -7.22 4.57
C ASP A 64 -21.47 -6.83 5.94
N ARG A 65 -22.27 -6.21 6.80
CA ARG A 65 -21.83 -5.72 8.13
C ARG A 65 -21.40 -6.83 9.10
N SER A 66 -21.76 -8.08 8.81
CA SER A 66 -21.34 -9.26 9.57
C SER A 66 -20.15 -9.97 8.92
N GLY A 67 -19.59 -9.40 7.84
CA GLY A 67 -18.48 -9.97 7.07
C GLY A 67 -18.89 -11.05 6.08
N GLY A 68 -20.19 -11.29 5.89
CA GLY A 68 -20.77 -12.31 5.02
C GLY A 68 -20.92 -11.87 3.56
N THR A 69 -21.43 -12.80 2.75
CA THR A 69 -21.65 -12.64 1.30
C THR A 69 -22.98 -11.98 0.95
N GLY A 70 -23.70 -11.42 1.93
CA GLY A 70 -24.95 -10.67 1.72
C GLY A 70 -26.17 -11.54 1.37
N ASP A 71 -26.08 -12.86 1.56
CA ASP A 71 -27.12 -13.83 1.22
C ASP A 71 -27.67 -14.59 2.44
N SER A 72 -27.34 -14.14 3.64
CA SER A 72 -27.90 -14.71 4.87
C SER A 72 -29.38 -14.40 5.00
N ASP A 73 -30.18 -15.41 5.32
CA ASP A 73 -31.63 -15.29 5.52
C ASP A 73 -31.96 -14.22 6.58
N GLY A 74 -32.88 -13.32 6.25
CA GLY A 74 -33.27 -12.20 7.11
C GLY A 74 -32.26 -11.03 7.18
N MET A 75 -31.09 -11.16 6.54
CA MET A 75 -30.02 -10.15 6.50
C MET A 75 -29.43 -9.98 5.09
N VAL A 76 -30.28 -10.07 4.07
CA VAL A 76 -29.85 -9.94 2.67
C VAL A 76 -29.32 -8.54 2.41
N VAL A 77 -28.13 -8.47 1.82
CA VAL A 77 -27.51 -7.25 1.31
C VAL A 77 -27.27 -7.45 -0.18
N GLU A 78 -28.25 -7.03 -0.98
CA GLU A 78 -28.27 -7.27 -2.42
C GLU A 78 -27.04 -6.72 -3.13
N ALA A 79 -26.57 -5.56 -2.71
CA ALA A 79 -25.39 -4.93 -3.29
C ALA A 79 -24.12 -5.79 -3.17
N VAL A 80 -24.02 -6.62 -2.12
CA VAL A 80 -22.93 -7.59 -1.94
C VAL A 80 -23.25 -8.89 -2.68
N LYS A 81 -24.44 -9.45 -2.45
CA LYS A 81 -24.89 -10.73 -3.02
C LYS A 81 -24.82 -10.73 -4.54
N ASN A 82 -25.20 -9.63 -5.16
CA ASN A 82 -25.36 -9.50 -6.61
C ASN A 82 -24.22 -8.71 -7.28
N ASN A 83 -23.14 -8.40 -6.54
CA ASN A 83 -21.94 -7.74 -7.05
C ASN A 83 -22.18 -6.35 -7.67
N TRP A 84 -22.95 -5.49 -6.98
CA TRP A 84 -23.29 -4.16 -7.50
C TRP A 84 -22.13 -3.17 -7.43
N PHE A 85 -21.13 -3.43 -6.57
CA PHE A 85 -19.95 -2.57 -6.47
C PHE A 85 -18.98 -2.83 -7.60
N HIS A 86 -18.49 -1.76 -8.20
CA HIS A 86 -17.58 -1.77 -9.32
C HIS A 86 -16.29 -1.08 -8.93
N VAL A 87 -15.16 -1.73 -9.20
CA VAL A 87 -13.83 -1.28 -8.71
C VAL A 87 -12.82 -1.22 -9.84
N ARG A 88 -12.00 -0.18 -9.82
CA ARG A 88 -10.85 0.00 -10.71
C ARG A 88 -9.62 0.41 -9.88
N VAL A 89 -8.45 -0.09 -10.25
CA VAL A 89 -7.18 0.27 -9.63
C VAL A 89 -6.50 1.38 -10.43
N ASP A 90 -6.62 2.61 -9.95
CA ASP A 90 -6.11 3.80 -10.62
C ASP A 90 -4.57 3.87 -10.59
N SER A 91 -3.94 3.39 -9.51
CA SER A 91 -2.47 3.33 -9.39
C SER A 91 -1.79 2.34 -10.35
N LEU A 92 -2.58 1.47 -10.99
CA LEU A 92 -2.14 0.59 -12.08
C LEU A 92 -2.57 1.10 -13.45
N SER A 93 -3.13 2.31 -13.54
CA SER A 93 -3.65 2.91 -14.78
C SER A 93 -4.68 2.02 -15.49
N GLU A 94 -5.47 1.27 -14.73
CA GLU A 94 -6.55 0.48 -15.31
C GLU A 94 -7.60 1.39 -15.95
N SER A 95 -8.22 0.91 -17.03
CA SER A 95 -9.27 1.64 -17.75
C SER A 95 -10.68 1.09 -17.48
N ARG A 96 -10.79 -0.10 -16.87
CA ARG A 96 -12.05 -0.83 -16.72
C ARG A 96 -12.37 -1.08 -15.25
N PHE A 97 -13.63 -0.91 -14.90
CA PHE A 97 -14.17 -1.35 -13.63
C PHE A 97 -14.58 -2.82 -13.71
N LEU A 98 -14.41 -3.55 -12.61
CA LEU A 98 -14.91 -4.92 -12.44
C LEU A 98 -15.93 -4.98 -11.30
N PRO A 99 -17.03 -5.73 -11.46
CA PRO A 99 -17.98 -5.96 -10.36
C PRO A 99 -17.34 -6.82 -9.27
N VAL A 100 -17.60 -6.51 -8.00
CA VAL A 100 -17.10 -7.24 -6.83
C VAL A 100 -18.21 -7.45 -5.80
N GLY A 101 -18.05 -8.48 -4.97
CA GLY A 101 -19.03 -8.89 -3.96
C GLY A 101 -18.95 -10.39 -3.67
N LYS A 102 -20.09 -11.07 -3.71
CA LYS A 102 -20.17 -12.53 -3.49
C LYS A 102 -19.41 -13.36 -4.54
N GLY A 103 -19.25 -12.87 -5.76
CA GLY A 103 -18.76 -13.64 -6.91
C GLY A 103 -19.88 -14.28 -7.73
N GLY A 104 -19.52 -15.17 -8.66
CA GLY A 104 -20.46 -15.82 -9.59
C GLY A 104 -20.99 -14.92 -10.72
N ASN A 105 -20.52 -13.67 -10.81
CA ASN A 105 -20.86 -12.78 -11.92
C ASN A 105 -20.07 -13.18 -13.18
N PRO A 106 -20.67 -13.29 -14.38
CA PRO A 106 -19.96 -13.65 -15.61
C PRO A 106 -18.78 -12.73 -15.96
N LEU A 107 -18.85 -11.44 -15.61
CA LEU A 107 -17.78 -10.45 -15.83
C LEU A 107 -16.66 -10.55 -14.80
N ASN A 108 -16.95 -11.07 -13.60
CA ASN A 108 -15.96 -11.32 -12.56
C ASN A 108 -16.38 -12.50 -11.67
N PRO A 109 -16.07 -13.75 -12.07
CA PRO A 109 -16.53 -14.92 -11.36
C PRO A 109 -16.05 -15.02 -9.91
N SER A 110 -14.88 -14.45 -9.57
CA SER A 110 -14.35 -14.49 -8.20
C SER A 110 -15.04 -13.50 -7.26
N GLY A 111 -15.64 -12.42 -7.80
CA GLY A 111 -16.16 -11.32 -6.97
C GLY A 111 -15.08 -10.53 -6.23
N THR A 112 -13.81 -10.70 -6.61
CA THR A 112 -12.65 -10.02 -6.01
C THR A 112 -11.90 -9.23 -7.06
N LYS A 113 -11.19 -8.19 -6.62
CA LYS A 113 -10.30 -7.38 -7.45
C LYS A 113 -8.89 -7.42 -6.87
N ASP A 114 -7.93 -7.85 -7.68
CA ASP A 114 -6.51 -7.72 -7.32
C ASP A 114 -6.14 -6.24 -7.17
N LEU A 115 -5.40 -5.91 -6.11
CA LEU A 115 -4.89 -4.57 -5.84
C LEU A 115 -3.37 -4.55 -5.96
N GLY A 116 -2.82 -3.42 -6.40
CA GLY A 116 -1.38 -3.16 -6.43
C GLY A 116 -1.10 -1.73 -6.87
N THR A 117 0.17 -1.36 -6.93
CA THR A 117 0.59 -0.02 -7.35
C THR A 117 1.85 -0.07 -8.19
N ASN A 118 1.98 0.84 -9.15
CA ASN A 118 3.24 1.09 -9.85
C ASN A 118 4.04 2.24 -9.21
N GLY A 119 3.53 2.81 -8.11
CA GLY A 119 4.20 3.88 -7.39
C GLY A 119 5.51 3.42 -6.75
N THR A 120 6.40 4.37 -6.51
CA THR A 120 7.71 4.14 -5.92
C THR A 120 7.74 4.71 -4.51
N THR A 121 8.35 3.98 -3.58
CA THR A 121 8.69 4.51 -2.25
C THR A 121 10.17 4.83 -2.18
N THR A 122 10.47 6.06 -1.78
CA THR A 122 11.82 6.58 -1.52
C THR A 122 12.20 6.30 -0.06
N ASN A 123 13.36 5.72 0.18
CA ASN A 123 13.85 5.46 1.52
C ASN A 123 14.14 6.79 2.26
N ILE A 124 13.53 6.96 3.43
CA ILE A 124 13.65 8.19 4.24
C ILE A 124 15.08 8.52 4.68
N ASN A 125 15.94 7.50 4.80
CA ASN A 125 17.31 7.69 5.25
C ASN A 125 18.24 8.13 4.13
N ALA A 126 17.77 8.13 2.87
CA ALA A 126 18.60 8.52 1.74
C ALA A 126 19.04 9.99 1.82
N SER A 127 18.16 10.88 2.28
CA SER A 127 18.49 12.31 2.41
C SER A 127 19.44 12.64 3.56
N THR A 128 19.58 11.74 4.53
CA THR A 128 20.42 11.94 5.72
C THR A 128 21.65 11.02 5.76
N ALA A 129 21.81 10.13 4.78
CA ALA A 129 22.95 9.24 4.68
C ALA A 129 24.25 10.03 4.51
N GLN A 130 25.26 9.72 5.34
CA GLN A 130 26.57 10.36 5.28
C GLN A 130 27.31 9.95 4.00
N VAL A 131 27.92 10.90 3.30
CA VAL A 131 28.85 10.55 2.19
C VAL A 131 30.06 9.83 2.77
N TRP A 132 30.46 8.72 2.15
CA TRP A 132 31.59 7.91 2.59
C TRP A 132 32.87 8.76 2.74
N SER A 133 33.62 8.50 3.81
CA SER A 133 34.93 9.09 4.10
C SER A 133 35.86 8.02 4.64
N ALA A 134 37.15 8.14 4.32
CA ALA A 134 38.19 7.22 4.78
C ALA A 134 38.39 7.30 6.30
N GLU A 135 38.83 6.20 6.90
CA GLU A 135 39.26 6.10 8.31
C GLU A 135 38.27 6.70 9.32
N THR A 136 36.98 6.61 9.03
CA THR A 136 35.90 7.23 9.79
C THR A 136 35.20 6.19 10.66
N ALA A 137 34.99 6.51 11.93
CA ALA A 137 34.26 5.64 12.85
C ALA A 137 32.75 5.67 12.52
N MET A 138 32.18 4.47 12.36
CA MET A 138 30.77 4.26 12.02
C MET A 138 30.07 3.52 13.16
N THR A 139 28.87 3.99 13.53
CA THR A 139 28.01 3.34 14.53
C THR A 139 27.01 2.40 13.88
N LEU A 140 26.53 1.41 14.63
CA LEU A 140 25.44 0.52 14.19
C LEU A 140 24.22 1.35 13.75
N ASP A 141 23.51 0.87 12.72
CA ASP A 141 22.32 1.48 12.12
C ASP A 141 22.53 2.85 11.43
N ALA A 142 23.76 3.38 11.39
CA ALA A 142 24.08 4.54 10.55
C ALA A 142 23.94 4.21 9.06
N TYR A 143 23.66 5.22 8.24
CA TYR A 143 23.54 5.09 6.79
C TYR A 143 24.66 5.86 6.09
N VAL A 144 25.28 5.21 5.10
CA VAL A 144 26.35 5.77 4.27
C VAL A 144 25.93 5.73 2.81
N GLN A 145 26.37 6.70 2.03
CA GLN A 145 26.27 6.69 0.56
C GLN A 145 27.67 6.79 -0.07
N PRO A 146 27.88 6.22 -1.26
CA PRO A 146 29.15 6.35 -1.98
C PRO A 146 29.49 7.80 -2.31
N THR A 147 30.76 8.08 -2.60
CA THR A 147 31.19 9.42 -3.06
C THR A 147 30.60 9.81 -4.43
N SER A 148 30.16 8.82 -5.21
CA SER A 148 29.37 9.00 -6.43
C SER A 148 28.12 8.14 -6.33
N SER A 149 26.94 8.78 -6.29
CA SER A 149 25.66 8.08 -6.10
C SER A 149 25.47 6.93 -7.09
N ASN A 150 24.96 5.81 -6.58
CA ASN A 150 24.68 4.60 -7.34
C ASN A 150 23.24 4.08 -7.12
N ASP A 151 22.33 4.93 -6.65
CA ASP A 151 20.93 4.64 -6.27
C ASP A 151 20.75 3.75 -5.02
N TYR A 152 21.81 3.50 -4.27
CA TYR A 152 21.80 2.76 -3.00
C TYR A 152 22.37 3.59 -1.85
N ILE A 153 21.87 3.30 -0.66
CA ILE A 153 22.50 3.62 0.61
C ILE A 153 22.89 2.34 1.33
N TYR A 154 23.79 2.44 2.28
CA TYR A 154 24.43 1.32 2.95
C TYR A 154 24.23 1.46 4.45
N LYS A 155 23.44 0.55 5.02
CA LYS A 155 23.17 0.55 6.46
C LYS A 155 24.23 -0.25 7.18
N VAL A 156 24.85 0.33 8.20
CA VAL A 156 25.84 -0.36 9.04
C VAL A 156 25.17 -1.50 9.81
N THR A 157 25.62 -2.73 9.57
CA THR A 157 25.22 -3.94 10.32
C THR A 157 26.25 -4.34 11.36
N LYS A 158 27.50 -3.87 11.22
CA LYS A 158 28.56 -4.00 12.23
C LYS A 158 29.35 -2.70 12.32
N ALA A 159 29.35 -2.09 13.51
CA ALA A 159 30.13 -0.89 13.79
C ALA A 159 31.64 -1.13 13.64
N GLY A 160 32.39 -0.08 13.30
CA GLY A 160 33.83 -0.15 13.06
C GLY A 160 34.38 1.16 12.50
N THR A 161 35.55 1.09 11.88
CA THR A 161 36.19 2.19 11.15
C THR A 161 36.30 1.83 9.67
N THR A 162 35.91 2.76 8.79
CA THR A 162 35.99 2.59 7.32
C THR A 162 37.43 2.41 6.85
N GLY A 163 37.61 1.83 5.67
CA GLY A 163 38.92 1.64 5.07
C GLY A 163 39.57 2.95 4.61
N ILE A 164 40.79 2.84 4.08
CA ILE A 164 41.50 3.95 3.44
C ILE A 164 40.91 4.34 2.07
N THR A 165 40.18 3.41 1.43
CA THR A 165 39.51 3.59 0.14
C THR A 165 38.12 2.99 0.20
N GLN A 166 37.14 3.61 -0.47
CA GLN A 166 35.77 3.07 -0.47
C GLN A 166 35.72 1.67 -1.10
N PRO A 167 34.82 0.79 -0.64
CA PRO A 167 34.64 -0.52 -1.23
C PRO A 167 34.05 -0.41 -2.65
N SER A 168 34.12 -1.51 -3.41
CA SER A 168 33.23 -1.67 -4.56
C SER A 168 31.81 -1.92 -4.06
N TRP A 169 31.02 -0.86 -4.09
CA TRP A 169 29.66 -0.84 -3.57
C TRP A 169 28.74 -1.82 -4.33
N PRO A 170 28.11 -2.79 -3.65
CA PRO A 170 27.14 -3.67 -4.29
C PRO A 170 25.88 -2.90 -4.65
N THR A 171 25.35 -3.16 -5.85
CA THR A 171 24.12 -2.54 -6.39
C THR A 171 22.96 -3.55 -6.43
N VAL A 172 22.96 -4.48 -5.47
CA VAL A 172 21.90 -5.47 -5.26
C VAL A 172 21.43 -5.34 -3.82
N GLU A 173 20.11 -5.17 -3.63
CA GLU A 173 19.49 -5.04 -2.32
C GLU A 173 19.85 -6.22 -1.41
N GLY A 174 20.16 -5.96 -0.15
CA GLY A 174 20.41 -6.99 0.84
C GLY A 174 21.81 -7.61 0.78
N ASN A 175 22.64 -7.25 -0.20
CA ASN A 175 24.00 -7.77 -0.27
C ASN A 175 24.88 -7.13 0.82
N PRO A 176 25.59 -7.94 1.63
CA PRO A 176 26.53 -7.43 2.60
C PRO A 176 27.85 -7.01 1.93
N ILE A 177 28.55 -6.04 2.52
CA ILE A 177 29.89 -5.62 2.11
C ILE A 177 30.71 -5.16 3.31
N MET A 178 31.99 -5.53 3.33
CA MET A 178 32.98 -5.06 4.31
C MET A 178 33.70 -3.82 3.80
N ASP A 179 33.95 -2.87 4.70
CA ASP A 179 34.72 -1.65 4.49
C ASP A 179 35.60 -1.39 5.71
N GLY A 180 36.89 -1.70 5.62
CA GLY A 180 37.77 -1.73 6.78
C GLY A 180 37.26 -2.75 7.81
N THR A 181 36.80 -2.26 8.96
CA THR A 181 36.20 -3.09 10.03
C THR A 181 34.67 -2.97 10.14
N VAL A 182 34.06 -2.12 9.29
CA VAL A 182 32.61 -1.92 9.20
C VAL A 182 32.00 -2.98 8.27
N GLU A 183 30.82 -3.47 8.61
CA GLU A 183 29.97 -4.23 7.68
C GLU A 183 28.72 -3.41 7.36
N TYR A 184 28.33 -3.38 6.10
CA TYR A 184 27.09 -2.77 5.63
C TYR A 184 26.19 -3.78 4.93
N ILE A 185 24.91 -3.43 4.83
CA ILE A 185 23.96 -4.02 3.90
C ILE A 185 23.42 -2.99 2.91
N ALA A 186 23.34 -3.34 1.63
CA ALA A 186 22.86 -2.46 0.58
C ALA A 186 21.34 -2.27 0.64
N ILE A 187 20.88 -1.03 0.56
CA ILE A 187 19.46 -0.64 0.55
C ILE A 187 19.23 0.31 -0.62
N LYS A 188 18.40 -0.12 -1.56
CA LYS A 188 17.96 0.66 -2.71
C LYS A 188 17.13 1.84 -2.23
N ILE A 189 17.45 3.02 -2.72
CA ILE A 189 16.76 4.26 -2.35
C ILE A 189 15.31 4.21 -2.83
N ASN A 190 15.10 3.86 -4.10
CA ASN A 190 13.78 3.85 -4.72
C ASN A 190 13.30 2.41 -4.94
N LYS A 191 12.18 2.04 -4.30
CA LYS A 191 11.59 0.71 -4.38
C LYS A 191 10.17 0.76 -4.95
N THR A 192 9.94 -0.07 -5.96
CA THR A 192 8.61 -0.28 -6.56
C THR A 192 8.14 -1.70 -6.20
N PRO A 193 6.89 -1.89 -5.74
CA PRO A 193 6.35 -3.20 -5.43
C PRO A 193 6.19 -4.08 -6.67
N LYS A 194 6.09 -5.39 -6.48
CA LYS A 194 5.68 -6.30 -7.55
C LYS A 194 4.16 -6.26 -7.75
N ALA A 195 3.68 -6.96 -8.78
CA ALA A 195 2.26 -7.14 -8.98
C ALA A 195 1.60 -7.75 -7.73
N LYS A 196 0.45 -7.22 -7.36
CA LYS A 196 -0.32 -7.63 -6.17
C LYS A 196 0.36 -7.35 -4.84
N GLU A 197 1.30 -6.40 -4.79
CA GLU A 197 1.98 -5.99 -3.56
C GLU A 197 1.69 -4.53 -3.19
N ILE A 198 1.73 -4.27 -1.88
CA ILE A 198 1.81 -2.92 -1.30
C ILE A 198 2.93 -2.94 -0.25
N LEU A 199 3.94 -2.10 -0.44
CA LEU A 199 5.10 -2.02 0.46
C LEU A 199 4.71 -1.48 1.83
N GLY A 200 5.49 -1.80 2.86
CA GLY A 200 5.32 -1.28 4.22
C GLY A 200 6.50 -0.42 4.67
N LEU A 201 7.27 0.18 3.76
CA LEU A 201 8.51 0.87 4.11
C LEU A 201 8.27 2.12 4.97
N ALA A 202 9.20 2.43 5.85
CA ALA A 202 9.21 3.67 6.61
C ALA A 202 9.12 4.87 5.66
N ASN A 203 8.29 5.85 6.02
CA ASN A 203 8.06 7.04 5.21
C ASN A 203 7.69 8.24 6.09
N ALA A 204 8.00 9.43 5.61
CA ALA A 204 7.69 10.70 6.28
C ALA A 204 6.52 11.43 5.61
N THR A 205 5.47 10.69 5.23
CA THR A 205 4.28 11.31 4.63
C THR A 205 3.66 12.29 5.62
N ASN A 206 3.54 13.56 5.23
CA ASN A 206 3.03 14.63 6.09
C ASN A 206 1.51 14.51 6.33
N ALA A 207 0.97 15.30 7.25
CA ALA A 207 -0.46 15.25 7.59
C ALA A 207 -1.34 15.69 6.40
N GLU A 208 -0.85 16.61 5.58
CA GLU A 208 -1.54 17.14 4.40
C GLU A 208 -1.51 16.16 3.21
N GLY A 209 -0.70 15.11 3.28
CA GLY A 209 -0.53 14.12 2.22
C GLY A 209 0.12 14.65 0.94
N THR A 210 0.70 15.85 0.97
CA THR A 210 1.24 16.53 -0.24
C THR A 210 2.51 15.91 -0.77
N ASN A 211 3.25 15.17 0.07
CA ASN A 211 4.45 14.42 -0.30
C ASN A 211 4.20 12.90 -0.38
N ALA A 212 2.94 12.47 -0.44
CA ALA A 212 2.58 11.06 -0.47
C ALA A 212 3.15 10.32 -1.70
N ASP A 213 3.42 11.02 -2.80
CA ASP A 213 4.06 10.48 -3.99
C ASP A 213 5.44 9.85 -3.71
N LEU A 214 6.18 10.36 -2.71
CA LEU A 214 7.43 9.76 -2.25
C LEU A 214 7.26 8.39 -1.59
N ALA A 215 6.02 8.01 -1.25
CA ALA A 215 5.64 6.72 -0.71
C ALA A 215 4.58 6.02 -1.60
N GLY A 216 4.63 6.26 -2.91
CA GLY A 216 3.70 5.69 -3.88
C GLY A 216 3.66 4.15 -3.92
N GLY A 217 4.72 3.48 -3.46
CA GLY A 217 4.77 2.03 -3.31
C GLY A 217 4.03 1.50 -2.08
N ASN A 218 3.71 2.37 -1.11
CA ASN A 218 3.06 2.03 0.15
C ASN A 218 1.54 2.15 0.11
N PHE A 219 0.96 2.60 -1.01
CA PHE A 219 -0.49 2.64 -1.14
C PHE A 219 -0.98 2.30 -2.54
N VAL A 220 -2.22 1.85 -2.60
CA VAL A 220 -2.99 1.68 -3.84
C VAL A 220 -4.08 2.73 -3.88
N LYS A 221 -4.31 3.31 -5.07
CA LYS A 221 -5.45 4.19 -5.34
C LYS A 221 -6.51 3.41 -6.09
N ILE A 222 -7.72 3.35 -5.54
CA ILE A 222 -8.87 2.71 -6.19
C ILE A 222 -10.04 3.68 -6.36
N SER A 223 -10.80 3.47 -7.43
CA SER A 223 -12.10 4.10 -7.65
C SER A 223 -13.19 3.04 -7.46
N VAL A 224 -14.24 3.38 -6.72
CA VAL A 224 -15.34 2.48 -6.39
C VAL A 224 -16.68 3.20 -6.54
N TYR A 225 -17.64 2.57 -7.21
CA TYR A 225 -19.04 3.01 -7.25
C TYR A 225 -19.99 1.82 -7.11
N ALA A 226 -21.25 2.08 -6.76
CA ALA A 226 -22.32 1.09 -6.79
C ALA A 226 -23.19 1.30 -8.04
N ASP A 227 -23.50 0.22 -8.77
CA ASP A 227 -24.47 0.21 -9.88
C ASP A 227 -25.75 -0.48 -9.39
N VAL A 228 -26.81 0.30 -9.17
CA VAL A 228 -28.06 -0.20 -8.57
C VAL A 228 -29.03 -0.58 -9.70
N PRO A 229 -29.42 -1.85 -9.83
CA PRO A 229 -30.29 -2.28 -10.91
C PRO A 229 -31.74 -1.82 -10.70
N MET A 230 -32.55 -1.91 -11.75
CA MET A 230 -33.95 -1.46 -11.73
C MET A 230 -34.84 -2.31 -10.80
N ASP A 231 -34.48 -3.57 -10.60
CA ASP A 231 -35.17 -4.52 -9.73
C ASP A 231 -34.66 -4.49 -8.27
N ALA A 232 -33.80 -3.54 -7.93
CA ALA A 232 -33.29 -3.37 -6.58
C ALA A 232 -34.41 -3.13 -5.57
N SER A 233 -34.36 -3.84 -4.44
CA SER A 233 -35.20 -3.50 -3.30
C SER A 233 -34.69 -2.22 -2.62
N ALA A 234 -35.60 -1.43 -2.03
CA ALA A 234 -35.22 -0.20 -1.34
C ALA A 234 -34.38 -0.53 -0.08
N GLY A 235 -33.21 0.11 0.08
CA GLY A 235 -32.37 -0.09 1.26
C GLY A 235 -31.11 0.78 1.30
N LYS A 236 -30.67 1.14 2.51
CA LYS A 236 -29.36 1.80 2.72
C LYS A 236 -28.25 0.76 2.69
N ASN A 237 -27.26 0.94 1.82
CA ASN A 237 -26.12 0.03 1.71
C ASN A 237 -24.97 0.49 2.62
N LEU A 238 -24.80 -0.18 3.76
CA LEU A 238 -23.67 0.02 4.68
C LEU A 238 -22.70 -1.15 4.54
N LEU A 239 -21.44 -0.87 4.19
CA LEU A 239 -20.44 -1.90 3.93
C LEU A 239 -19.21 -1.78 4.84
N MET A 240 -18.62 -2.94 5.17
CA MET A 240 -17.30 -2.97 5.78
C MET A 240 -16.20 -2.75 4.74
N GLN A 241 -15.17 -1.99 5.11
CA GLN A 241 -13.93 -1.92 4.36
C GLN A 241 -13.22 -3.26 4.46
N ARG A 242 -12.86 -3.87 3.33
CA ARG A 242 -12.11 -5.12 3.35
C ARG A 242 -11.06 -5.17 2.25
N VAL A 243 -9.81 -5.17 2.69
CA VAL A 243 -8.67 -5.62 1.90
C VAL A 243 -8.18 -6.90 2.55
N SER A 244 -7.96 -7.93 1.73
CA SER A 244 -7.37 -9.20 2.15
C SER A 244 -5.97 -9.31 1.58
N TYR A 245 -5.05 -9.86 2.35
CA TYR A 245 -3.63 -9.95 1.99
C TYR A 245 -2.94 -11.07 2.77
N ARG A 246 -1.80 -11.51 2.25
CA ARG A 246 -0.76 -12.21 3.01
C ARG A 246 0.36 -11.22 3.33
N TYR A 247 1.23 -11.55 4.27
CA TYR A 247 2.39 -10.71 4.58
C TYR A 247 3.62 -11.54 4.89
N VAL A 248 4.78 -10.95 4.59
CA VAL A 248 6.13 -11.51 4.75
C VAL A 248 7.09 -10.46 5.30
#